data_AF-A0A6C1B500-F1
#
_entry.id   AF-A0A6C1B500-F1
#
_cell.length_a   1.000
_cell.length_b   1.000
_cell.length_c   1.000
_cell.angle_alpha   90.00
_cell.angle_beta   90.00
_cell.angle_gamma   90.00
#
_symmetry.space_group_name_H-M   'P 1'
#
loop_
_entity.id
_entity.type
_entity.pdbx_description
1 polymer ?
#
loop_
_entity_poly.entity_id
_entity_poly.type
_entity_poly.pdbx_seq_one_letter_code
_entity_poly.pdbx_strand_id
1 'polypeptide(L)'
;MARPIDAAMQSSFLRTLLVCAACAPVAGTLGAQAAVFPLLITAMSADVRGRADATRVAAQLASHMISAASAAALGLLDTRTLAFGQGALSAAFPVGCVLLLSLQFTRLRHPPAMASGGAVLCGVNPLAVVGCAIVTGLVLVAETLLRGVRRGES
;
A
#
# COMPACT_ATOMS: atom_id res chain seq x y z
N MET A 1 -23.83 -11.19 -27.20
CA MET A 1 -22.89 -11.81 -26.26
C MET A 1 -21.79 -10.80 -25.94
N ALA A 2 -22.02 -9.93 -24.95
CA ALA A 2 -20.99 -9.03 -24.43
C ALA A 2 -20.05 -9.83 -23.50
N ARG A 3 -18.75 -9.56 -23.59
CA ARG A 3 -17.68 -10.45 -23.11
C ARG A 3 -17.49 -10.28 -21.59
N PRO A 4 -17.25 -11.36 -20.83
CA PRO A 4 -17.00 -11.32 -19.38
C PRO A 4 -15.79 -10.48 -18.94
N ILE A 5 -14.97 -10.02 -19.87
CA ILE A 5 -13.80 -9.16 -19.64
C ILE A 5 -14.23 -7.74 -19.21
N ASP A 6 -15.36 -7.24 -19.71
CA ASP A 6 -15.80 -5.85 -19.45
C ASP A 6 -16.22 -5.66 -17.98
N ALA A 7 -16.91 -6.63 -17.40
CA ALA A 7 -17.40 -6.56 -16.01
C ALA A 7 -16.27 -6.63 -14.98
N ALA A 8 -15.26 -7.47 -15.20
CA ALA A 8 -14.10 -7.60 -14.30
C ALA A 8 -13.21 -6.34 -14.33
N MET A 9 -13.01 -5.78 -15.52
CA MET A 9 -12.29 -4.53 -15.73
C MET A 9 -13.03 -3.34 -15.10
N GLN A 10 -14.35 -3.26 -15.27
CA GLN A 10 -15.19 -2.23 -14.67
C GLN A 10 -15.16 -2.28 -13.13
N SER A 11 -15.22 -3.49 -12.54
CA SER A 11 -15.09 -3.65 -11.08
C SER A 11 -13.73 -3.21 -10.55
N SER A 12 -12.66 -3.50 -11.28
CA SER A 12 -11.28 -3.13 -10.89
C SER A 12 -11.08 -1.62 -10.95
N PHE A 13 -11.62 -0.97 -11.98
CA PHE A 13 -11.57 0.48 -12.14
C PHE A 13 -12.36 1.21 -11.05
N LEU A 14 -13.59 0.76 -10.77
CA LEU A 14 -14.44 1.35 -9.73
C LEU A 14 -13.81 1.23 -8.34
N ARG A 15 -13.23 0.07 -8.01
CA ARG A 15 -12.46 -0.12 -6.78
C ARG A 15 -11.30 0.87 -6.68
N THR A 16 -10.53 1.01 -7.74
CA THR A 16 -9.37 1.91 -7.76
C THR A 16 -9.79 3.36 -7.54
N LEU A 17 -10.88 3.79 -8.18
CA LEU A 17 -11.48 5.11 -7.95
C LEU A 17 -11.93 5.30 -6.49
N LEU A 18 -12.58 4.30 -5.89
CA LEU A 18 -13.01 4.35 -4.49
C LEU A 18 -11.81 4.47 -3.54
N VAL A 19 -10.75 3.69 -3.77
CA VAL A 19 -9.52 3.76 -2.96
C VAL A 19 -8.86 5.13 -3.13
N CYS A 20 -8.75 5.66 -4.36
CA CYS A 20 -8.25 7.02 -4.61
C CYS A 20 -9.05 8.06 -3.84
N ALA A 21 -10.37 8.06 -3.98
CA ALA A 21 -11.26 9.04 -3.36
C ALA A 21 -11.22 8.96 -1.84
N ALA A 22 -11.19 7.75 -1.28
CA ALA A 22 -11.15 7.54 0.16
C ALA A 22 -9.77 7.84 0.78
N CYS A 23 -8.67 7.63 0.05
CA CYS A 23 -7.33 7.95 0.53
C CYS A 23 -6.95 9.42 0.34
N ALA A 24 -7.60 10.16 -0.58
CA ALA A 24 -7.29 11.55 -0.87
C ALA A 24 -7.31 12.49 0.36
N PRO A 25 -8.28 12.40 1.30
CA PRO A 25 -8.26 13.22 2.52
C PRO A 25 -7.06 12.91 3.43
N VAL A 26 -6.71 11.63 3.56
CA VAL A 26 -5.58 11.19 4.39
C VAL A 26 -4.25 11.64 3.78
N ALA A 27 -4.08 11.43 2.48
CA ALA A 27 -2.88 11.84 1.76
C ALA A 27 -2.77 13.37 1.65
N GLY A 28 -3.88 14.08 1.48
CA GLY A 28 -3.92 15.54 1.39
C GLY A 28 -3.56 16.23 2.69
N THR A 29 -4.10 15.77 3.82
CA THR A 29 -3.80 16.34 5.15
C THR A 29 -2.34 16.14 5.57
N LEU A 30 -1.69 15.09 5.06
CA LEU A 30 -0.29 14.76 5.38
C LEU A 30 0.69 15.10 4.25
N GLY A 31 0.26 15.78 3.18
CA GLY A 31 1.11 16.18 2.06
C GLY A 31 1.79 15.00 1.34
N ALA A 32 1.13 13.84 1.28
CA ALA A 32 1.73 12.54 1.01
C ALA A 32 1.03 11.80 -0.13
N GLN A 33 0.76 12.47 -1.26
CA GLN A 33 0.01 11.89 -2.39
C GLN A 33 0.70 10.64 -2.97
N ALA A 34 2.03 10.60 -2.92
CA ALA A 34 2.83 9.46 -3.35
C ALA A 34 2.57 8.17 -2.53
N ALA A 35 2.04 8.27 -1.30
CA ALA A 35 1.70 7.11 -0.48
C ALA A 35 0.54 6.28 -1.03
N VAL A 36 -0.32 6.89 -1.85
CA VAL A 36 -1.55 6.27 -2.36
C VAL A 36 -1.24 5.29 -3.50
N PHE A 37 -0.26 5.60 -4.35
CA PHE A 37 0.02 4.83 -5.56
C PHE A 37 0.33 3.34 -5.32
N PRO A 38 1.20 2.96 -4.37
CA PRO A 38 1.46 1.55 -4.08
C PRO A 38 0.21 0.78 -3.59
N LEU A 39 -0.71 1.47 -2.91
CA LEU A 39 -1.93 0.87 -2.38
C LEU A 39 -3.00 0.68 -3.47
N LEU A 40 -3.02 1.54 -4.48
CA LEU A 40 -3.85 1.34 -5.68
C LEU A 40 -3.46 0.07 -6.43
N ILE A 41 -2.15 -0.17 -6.58
CA ILE A 41 -1.64 -1.41 -7.20
C ILE A 41 -2.09 -2.64 -6.41
N THR A 42 -2.05 -2.56 -5.07
CA THR A 42 -2.56 -3.61 -4.19
C THR A 42 -4.06 -3.85 -4.39
N ALA A 43 -4.86 -2.78 -4.45
CA ALA A 43 -6.30 -2.88 -4.68
C ALA A 43 -6.66 -3.49 -6.05
N MET A 44 -5.94 -3.11 -7.11
CA MET A 44 -6.10 -3.68 -8.46
C MET A 44 -5.74 -5.16 -8.48
N SER A 45 -4.61 -5.52 -7.85
CA SER A 45 -4.10 -6.90 -7.87
C SER A 45 -4.87 -7.88 -6.96
N ALA A 46 -5.72 -7.37 -6.07
CA ALA A 46 -6.52 -8.19 -5.16
C ALA A 46 -7.55 -9.08 -5.88
N ASP A 47 -8.06 -8.71 -7.07
CA ASP A 47 -9.09 -9.49 -7.79
C ASP A 47 -8.54 -10.60 -8.69
N VAL A 48 -7.26 -10.49 -9.10
CA VAL A 48 -6.66 -11.33 -10.16
C VAL A 48 -6.66 -12.83 -9.82
N ARG A 49 -6.87 -13.21 -8.55
CA ARG A 49 -6.76 -14.60 -8.10
C ARG A 49 -8.05 -15.24 -7.60
N GLY A 50 -9.20 -14.59 -7.77
CA GLY A 50 -10.51 -15.18 -7.43
C GLY A 50 -10.69 -15.38 -5.92
N ARG A 51 -11.52 -14.53 -5.32
CA ARG A 51 -11.74 -14.39 -3.86
C ARG A 51 -10.49 -13.85 -3.14
N ALA A 52 -10.41 -12.53 -3.02
CA ALA A 52 -9.57 -11.90 -2.03
C ALA A 52 -10.04 -12.36 -0.65
N ASP A 53 -9.35 -13.33 -0.06
CA ASP A 53 -9.57 -13.76 1.31
C ASP A 53 -9.11 -12.64 2.25
N ALA A 54 -9.86 -12.35 3.31
CA ALA A 54 -9.58 -11.26 4.25
C ALA A 54 -8.19 -11.40 4.86
N THR A 55 -7.75 -12.65 5.08
CA THR A 55 -6.40 -13.01 5.54
C THR A 55 -5.30 -12.50 4.60
N ARG A 56 -5.54 -12.57 3.28
CA ARG A 56 -4.58 -12.17 2.27
C ARG A 56 -4.52 -10.65 2.11
N VAL A 57 -5.67 -9.99 2.16
CA VAL A 57 -5.73 -8.52 2.19
C VAL A 57 -4.98 -8.01 3.42
N ALA A 58 -5.22 -8.61 4.59
CA ALA A 58 -4.51 -8.28 5.82
C ALA A 58 -3.00 -8.48 5.68
N ALA A 59 -2.54 -9.58 5.08
CA ALA A 59 -1.11 -9.83 4.86
C ALA A 59 -0.46 -8.80 3.91
N GLN A 60 -1.17 -8.38 2.85
CA GLN A 60 -0.68 -7.35 1.92
C GLN A 60 -0.56 -5.99 2.62
N LEU A 61 -1.58 -5.59 3.38
CA LEU A 61 -1.56 -4.35 4.15
C LEU A 61 -0.48 -4.38 5.24
N ALA A 62 -0.31 -5.50 5.93
CA ALA A 62 0.78 -5.70 6.88
C ALA A 62 2.14 -5.54 6.22
N SER A 63 2.30 -6.01 4.97
CA SER A 63 3.54 -5.82 4.22
C SER A 63 3.82 -4.34 3.96
N HIS A 64 2.81 -3.53 3.61
CA HIS A 64 2.95 -2.07 3.48
C HIS A 64 3.35 -1.41 4.81
N MET A 65 2.71 -1.82 5.92
CA MET A 65 3.00 -1.29 7.26
C MET A 65 4.41 -1.65 7.73
N ILE A 66 4.83 -2.91 7.57
CA ILE A 66 6.18 -3.37 7.93
C ILE A 66 7.22 -2.62 7.09
N SER A 67 7.00 -2.49 5.79
CA SER A 67 7.92 -1.78 4.89
C SER A 67 8.03 -0.29 5.24
N ALA A 68 6.92 0.38 5.56
CA ALA A 68 6.91 1.77 6.01
C ALA A 68 7.58 1.94 7.38
N ALA A 69 7.30 1.04 8.32
CA ALA A 69 7.89 1.05 9.66
C ALA A 69 9.41 0.83 9.61
N SER A 70 9.89 -0.10 8.78
CA SER A 70 11.32 -0.34 8.61
C SER A 70 12.05 0.88 8.02
N ALA A 71 11.43 1.55 7.05
CA ALA A 71 11.97 2.77 6.45
C ALA A 71 11.98 3.94 7.45
N ALA A 72 10.90 4.10 8.22
CA ALA A 72 10.81 5.12 9.26
C ALA A 72 11.82 4.88 10.40
N ALA A 73 11.97 3.64 10.86
CA ALA A 73 12.95 3.28 11.88
C ALA A 73 14.39 3.61 11.42
N LEU A 74 14.69 3.36 10.15
CA LEU A 74 15.98 3.73 9.58
C LEU A 74 16.17 5.25 9.51
N GLY A 75 15.14 6.01 9.13
CA GLY A 75 15.17 7.48 9.19
C GLY A 75 15.35 8.03 10.62
N LEU A 76 14.83 7.35 11.64
CA LEU A 76 15.05 7.71 13.05
C LEU A 76 16.48 7.41 13.52
N LEU A 77 17.10 6.35 13.01
CA LEU A 77 18.52 6.06 13.26
C LEU A 77 19.42 7.10 12.56
N ASP A 78 19.00 7.56 11.39
CA ASP A 78 19.75 8.49 10.56
C ASP A 78 19.67 9.96 11.03
N THR A 79 18.50 10.38 11.52
CA THR A 79 18.32 11.69 12.17
C THR A 79 19.10 11.84 13.47
N ARG A 80 19.51 10.72 14.10
CA ARG A 80 20.49 10.74 15.20
C ARG A 80 21.93 10.88 14.72
N THR A 81 22.22 10.62 13.44
CA THR A 81 23.56 10.69 12.85
C THR A 81 23.79 11.92 11.97
N LEU A 82 22.75 12.59 11.46
CA LEU A 82 22.86 13.73 10.55
C LEU A 82 22.33 15.04 11.13
N ALA A 83 23.17 15.70 11.91
CA ALA A 83 23.20 17.15 12.05
C ALA A 83 23.83 17.86 10.82
N PHE A 84 24.01 17.16 9.69
CA PHE A 84 24.73 17.65 8.53
C PHE A 84 23.94 17.43 7.23
N GLY A 85 23.44 18.53 6.65
CA GLY A 85 23.21 18.66 5.21
C GLY A 85 21.86 18.18 4.67
N GLN A 86 20.90 19.10 4.52
CA GLN A 86 19.73 18.92 3.67
C GLN A 86 20.17 18.94 2.20
N GLY A 87 20.10 17.80 1.50
CA GLY A 87 20.24 17.75 0.03
C GLY A 87 20.90 16.50 -0.54
N ALA A 88 21.66 15.75 0.26
CA ALA A 88 22.20 14.46 -0.16
C ALA A 88 21.24 13.35 0.24
N LEU A 89 20.97 12.40 -0.67
CA LEU A 89 20.40 11.10 -0.29
C LEU A 89 21.27 10.56 0.84
N SER A 90 20.70 10.50 2.05
CA SER A 90 21.43 10.05 3.22
C SER A 90 22.09 8.69 2.96
N ALA A 91 23.20 8.40 3.64
CA ALA A 91 23.77 7.05 3.70
C ALA A 91 22.72 6.00 4.16
N ALA A 92 21.66 6.42 4.84
CA ALA A 92 20.51 5.59 5.19
C ALA A 92 19.66 5.16 3.98
N PHE A 93 19.69 5.88 2.86
CA PHE A 93 18.90 5.52 1.67
C PHE A 93 19.33 4.16 1.06
N PRO A 94 20.61 3.92 0.70
CA PRO A 94 21.03 2.62 0.16
C PRO A 94 20.85 1.50 1.18
N VAL A 95 21.09 1.75 2.48
CA VAL A 95 20.83 0.78 3.55
C VAL A 95 19.35 0.43 3.62
N GLY A 96 18.47 1.43 3.48
CA GLY A 96 17.03 1.26 3.43
C GLY A 96 16.60 0.45 2.22
N CYS A 97 17.14 0.73 1.04
CA CYS A 97 16.87 -0.07 -0.15
C CYS A 97 17.26 -1.54 0.04
N VAL A 98 18.43 -1.82 0.62
CA VAL A 98 18.88 -3.20 0.91
C VAL A 98 17.94 -3.88 1.92
N LEU A 99 17.54 -3.17 2.98
CA LEU A 99 16.59 -3.68 3.98
C LEU A 99 15.24 -4.02 3.33
N LEU A 100 14.70 -3.10 2.53
CA LEU A 100 13.42 -3.29 1.85
C LEU A 100 13.48 -4.44 0.84
N LEU A 101 14.57 -4.56 0.07
CA LEU A 101 14.80 -5.70 -0.81
C LEU A 101 14.88 -7.01 -0.01
N SER A 102 15.61 -7.01 1.10
CA SER A 102 15.74 -8.18 1.98
C SER A 102 14.38 -8.63 2.52
N LEU A 103 13.53 -7.68 2.95
CA LEU A 103 12.15 -7.95 3.37
C LEU A 103 11.34 -8.61 2.23
N GLN A 104 11.49 -8.15 0.99
CA GLN A 104 10.82 -8.74 -0.17
C GLN A 104 11.36 -10.12 -0.56
N PHE A 105 12.63 -10.42 -0.24
CA PHE A 105 13.18 -11.77 -0.39
C PHE A 105 12.63 -12.78 0.63
N THR A 106 12.01 -12.31 1.72
CA THR A 106 11.37 -13.18 2.74
C THR A 106 9.96 -13.65 2.32
N ARG A 107 9.14 -14.10 3.29
CA ARG A 107 7.74 -14.52 3.07
C ARG A 107 6.79 -13.34 2.79
N LEU A 108 7.23 -12.09 2.92
CA LEU A 108 6.45 -10.87 2.68
C LEU A 108 6.39 -10.45 1.20
N ARG A 109 6.43 -11.40 0.26
CA ARG A 109 6.47 -11.15 -1.20
C ARG A 109 5.23 -10.39 -1.68
N HIS A 110 5.26 -9.09 -1.53
CA HIS A 110 4.26 -8.15 -2.00
C HIS A 110 5.00 -6.94 -2.56
N PRO A 111 5.45 -7.00 -3.83
CA PRO A 111 6.29 -5.97 -4.43
C PRO A 111 5.77 -4.53 -4.29
N PRO A 112 4.44 -4.26 -4.34
CA PRO A 112 3.93 -2.92 -4.09
C PRO A 112 4.29 -2.38 -2.69
N ALA A 113 4.43 -3.23 -1.67
CA ALA A 113 4.84 -2.78 -0.35
C ALA A 113 6.24 -2.14 -0.34
N MET A 114 7.16 -2.59 -1.20
CA MET A 114 8.49 -1.99 -1.33
C MET A 114 8.40 -0.50 -1.71
N ALA A 115 7.48 -0.15 -2.60
CA ALA A 115 7.27 1.24 -3.01
C ALA A 115 6.72 2.11 -1.86
N SER A 116 5.96 1.53 -0.92
CA SER A 116 5.54 2.22 0.30
C SER A 116 6.71 2.51 1.24
N GLY A 117 7.61 1.55 1.46
CA GLY A 117 8.84 1.81 2.20
C GLY A 117 9.74 2.83 1.50
N GLY A 118 9.87 2.72 0.17
CA GLY A 118 10.63 3.68 -0.64
C GLY A 118 10.08 5.10 -0.56
N ALA A 119 8.75 5.27 -0.56
CA ALA A 119 8.12 6.57 -0.35
C ALA A 119 8.53 7.18 1.00
N VAL A 120 8.56 6.38 2.08
CA VAL A 120 8.99 6.83 3.41
C VAL A 120 10.48 7.19 3.42
N LEU A 121 11.35 6.42 2.74
CA LEU A 121 12.77 6.78 2.57
C LEU A 121 12.95 8.11 1.81
N CYS A 122 12.01 8.44 0.91
CA CYS A 122 11.97 9.73 0.21
C CYS A 122 11.29 10.86 1.01
N GLY A 123 11.03 10.66 2.31
CA GLY A 123 10.48 11.70 3.19
C GLY A 123 8.96 11.76 3.26
N VAL A 124 8.24 10.79 2.68
CA VAL A 124 6.79 10.70 2.85
C VAL A 124 6.45 10.31 4.29
N ASN A 125 5.46 10.98 4.88
CA ASN A 125 5.03 10.69 6.25
C ASN A 125 4.53 9.22 6.37
N PRO A 126 5.12 8.39 7.24
CA PRO A 126 4.72 6.99 7.38
C PRO A 126 3.26 6.84 7.86
N LEU A 127 2.72 7.81 8.61
CA LEU A 127 1.31 7.81 9.02
C LEU A 127 0.37 7.91 7.82
N ALA A 128 0.77 8.57 6.73
CA ALA A 128 -0.03 8.62 5.52
C ALA A 128 -0.12 7.25 4.85
N VAL A 129 0.99 6.50 4.83
CA VAL A 129 1.00 5.13 4.32
C VAL A 129 0.11 4.22 5.17
N VAL A 130 0.21 4.31 6.50
CA VAL A 130 -0.64 3.52 7.41
C VAL A 130 -2.11 3.87 7.25
N GLY A 131 -2.46 5.16 7.24
CA GLY A 131 -3.83 5.62 7.07
C GLY A 131 -4.42 5.18 5.72
N CYS A 132 -3.68 5.36 4.63
CA CYS A 132 -4.13 4.91 3.31
C CYS A 132 -4.24 3.38 3.24
N ALA A 133 -3.36 2.63 3.92
CA ALA A 133 -3.43 1.16 3.99
C ALA A 133 -4.70 0.70 4.72
N ILE A 134 -5.04 1.33 5.85
CA ILE A 134 -6.27 1.04 6.60
C ILE A 134 -7.49 1.31 5.71
N VAL A 135 -7.55 2.49 5.08
CA VAL A 135 -8.66 2.86 4.18
C VAL A 135 -8.79 1.87 3.02
N THR A 136 -7.67 1.51 2.39
CA THR A 136 -7.65 0.50 1.30
C THR A 136 -8.18 -0.84 1.79
N GLY A 137 -7.79 -1.27 2.99
CA GLY A 137 -8.31 -2.48 3.62
C GLY A 137 -9.81 -2.45 3.86
N LEU A 138 -10.33 -1.34 4.38
CA LEU A 138 -11.76 -1.16 4.61
C LEU A 138 -12.56 -1.25 3.30
N VAL A 139 -12.08 -0.63 2.22
CA VAL A 139 -12.72 -0.71 0.90
C VAL A 139 -12.75 -2.15 0.40
N LEU A 140 -11.62 -2.86 0.48
CA LEU A 140 -11.52 -4.26 0.03
C LEU A 140 -12.40 -5.20 0.86
N VAL A 141 -12.43 -5.03 2.20
CA VAL A 141 -13.30 -5.82 3.07
C VAL A 141 -14.77 -5.54 2.79
N ALA A 142 -15.17 -4.27 2.69
CA ALA A 142 -16.54 -3.91 2.35
C ALA A 142 -16.99 -4.54 1.02
N GLU A 143 -16.13 -4.53 0.01
CA GLU A 143 -16.40 -5.17 -1.27
C GLU A 143 -16.54 -6.69 -1.14
N THR A 144 -15.69 -7.37 -0.36
CA THR A 144 -15.81 -8.82 -0.13
C THR A 144 -17.11 -9.18 0.57
N LEU A 145 -17.56 -8.38 1.56
CA LEU A 145 -18.83 -8.57 2.25
C LEU A 145 -20.02 -8.39 1.29
N LEU A 146 -20.03 -7.33 0.49
CA LEU A 146 -21.09 -7.06 -0.48
C LEU A 146 -21.20 -8.15 -1.56
N ARG A 147 -20.07 -8.69 -2.03
CA ARG A 147 -20.04 -9.82 -2.96
C ARG A 147 -20.51 -11.13 -2.30
N GLY A 148 -20.26 -11.31 -1.00
CA GLY A 148 -20.73 -12.45 -0.21
C GLY A 148 -22.25 -12.47 -0.07
N VAL A 149 -22.86 -11.32 0.25
CA VAL A 149 -24.32 -11.17 0.36
C VAL A 149 -25.01 -11.56 -0.96
N ARG A 150 -24.55 -11.02 -2.10
CA ARG A 150 -25.14 -11.32 -3.42
C ARG A 150 -25.08 -12.80 -3.83
N ARG A 151 -24.15 -13.59 -3.26
CA ARG A 151 -24.03 -15.03 -3.54
C ARG A 151 -24.92 -15.89 -2.66
N GLY A 152 -25.40 -15.38 -1.53
CA GLY A 152 -26.34 -16.07 -0.64
C GLY A 152 -27.80 -15.91 -1.05
N GLU A 153 -28.09 -15.03 -2.01
CA GLU A 153 -29.42 -14.78 -2.59
C GLU A 153 -29.68 -15.60 -3.87
N SER A 154 -28.78 -16.51 -4.24
CA SER A 154 -28.85 -17.38 -5.44
C SER A 154 -29.06 -18.84 -5.03
#